data_AF-A0A1G5AR20-F1
#
_entry.id   AF-A0A1G5AR20-F1
#
_cell.length_a   1.000
_cell.length_b   1.000
_cell.length_c   1.000
_cell.angle_alpha   90.00
_cell.angle_beta   90.00
_cell.angle_gamma   90.00
#
_symmetry.space_group_name_H-M   'P 1'
#
loop_
_entity.id
_entity.type
_entity.pdbx_description
1 polymer ?
#
loop_
_entity_poly.entity_id
_entity_poly.type
_entity_poly.pdbx_seq_one_letter_code
_entity_poly.pdbx_strand_id
1 'polypeptide(L)'
;MKKLSFVLTAFFLFSLIPATALMAESFEDRVCFRGNQASFNTRYDVKIKDGDIWIKERTGVNTPEPRVKLDLPDGLAGEVTELAMDDEHIIALNGERQIYTMWKGLDDVSDFTWQKEWGIPFWMGPGMKLTDEILTWDFSVVSRREDGFWTDPAGNLFEVGLAKCSHIWMLGPNGQDLIYNDPWLPTDYSYGICGPERGAFQAVNLSTSGSHLFLINKYGDMYTRFYDFDIGGADAFLPSSYEDQRDKLIPLIQIPTDWIRHPKISGTITDRISIHKIGRNCIHRTLRVEGSNDEGVTGYFEKDITEVDDTSQWTFHPTGMPLSGTILDNREGDTTHLTLGDRDDRYYAKNMDNLGSLTPGLPWYHIINAGDWAAELTNFSCYNTPVDLVVHLSPEESITLKLHTKETIRVSPRPRGLTDEARYIPGAIEVPKALLDGFSELPVKSRKFIASYLMKREFTRVDIQATLDKVTVTGTAGGLLIVWTFRH
;
A
#
# COMPACT_ATOMS: atom_id res chain seq x y z
N MET A 1 75.73 38.27 46.57
CA MET A 1 74.42 37.75 47.06
C MET A 1 73.41 37.81 45.93
N LYS A 2 72.83 36.64 45.58
CA LYS A 2 71.53 36.35 44.94
C LYS A 2 71.07 37.20 43.73
N LYS A 3 71.06 36.59 42.52
CA LYS A 3 69.87 36.08 41.75
C LYS A 3 69.23 37.19 40.88
N LEU A 4 68.74 37.00 39.66
CA LEU A 4 68.51 35.85 38.78
C LEU A 4 68.33 36.40 37.33
N SER A 5 68.66 35.58 36.34
CA SER A 5 68.52 35.82 34.89
C SER A 5 67.08 35.94 34.40
N PHE A 6 66.86 36.65 33.28
CA PHE A 6 65.91 36.24 32.25
C PHE A 6 66.44 36.61 30.85
N VAL A 7 66.51 35.59 30.00
CA VAL A 7 66.90 35.63 28.59
C VAL A 7 65.63 35.88 27.78
N LEU A 8 65.64 36.84 26.86
CA LEU A 8 64.57 37.04 25.88
C LEU A 8 65.05 36.54 24.52
N THR A 9 64.59 35.36 24.12
CA THR A 9 64.80 34.78 22.79
C THR A 9 63.62 35.18 21.91
N ALA A 10 63.88 35.95 20.85
CA ALA A 10 62.89 36.30 19.84
C ALA A 10 62.71 35.10 18.88
N PHE A 11 61.51 34.49 18.91
CA PHE A 11 61.09 33.45 17.98
C PHE A 11 60.20 34.04 16.88
N PHE A 12 60.45 33.59 15.65
CA PHE A 12 59.72 33.88 14.42
C PHE A 12 58.21 33.62 14.55
N LEU A 13 57.38 34.60 14.20
CA LEU A 13 55.99 34.34 13.79
C LEU A 13 55.97 34.03 12.28
N PHE A 14 55.86 32.75 11.94
CA PHE A 14 55.25 32.34 10.68
C PHE A 14 53.74 32.31 10.89
N SER A 15 53.01 33.17 10.18
CA SER A 15 51.56 33.11 10.06
C SER A 15 51.17 31.85 9.27
N LEU A 16 50.82 30.79 10.00
CA LEU A 16 50.07 29.66 9.48
C LEU A 16 48.65 30.15 9.14
N ILE A 17 48.41 30.35 7.84
CA ILE A 17 47.06 30.38 7.29
C ILE A 17 46.46 28.99 7.61
N PRO A 18 45.32 28.89 8.33
CA PRO A 18 44.69 27.60 8.51
C PRO A 18 44.26 27.12 7.13
N ALA A 19 44.81 25.99 6.70
CA ALA A 19 44.24 25.24 5.59
C ALA A 19 42.76 25.04 5.92
N THR A 20 41.90 25.67 5.13
CA THR A 20 40.50 25.28 5.03
C THR A 20 40.52 23.79 4.74
N ALA A 21 40.18 22.99 5.75
CA ALA A 21 39.79 21.62 5.54
C ALA A 21 38.62 21.69 4.57
N LEU A 22 38.87 21.43 3.28
CA LEU A 22 37.84 20.88 2.43
C LEU A 22 37.36 19.64 3.18
N MET A 23 36.20 19.74 3.82
CA MET A 23 35.48 18.53 4.21
C MET A 23 35.25 17.80 2.89
N ALA A 24 36.02 16.75 2.67
CA ALA A 24 35.65 15.72 1.73
C ALA A 24 34.27 15.25 2.21
N GLU A 25 33.23 15.67 1.51
CA GLU A 25 31.87 15.19 1.76
C GLU A 25 31.88 13.72 1.39
N SER A 26 32.20 12.90 2.39
CA SER A 26 32.31 11.47 2.23
C SER A 26 30.89 10.93 2.11
N PHE A 27 30.59 10.33 0.98
CA PHE A 27 29.40 9.50 0.78
C PHE A 27 29.69 8.13 1.45
N GLU A 28 30.16 8.19 2.69
CA GLU A 28 30.68 7.07 3.49
C GLU A 28 29.56 6.18 4.04
N ASP A 29 28.33 6.70 4.15
CA ASP A 29 27.27 5.92 4.77
C ASP A 29 26.50 5.06 3.78
N ARG A 30 26.49 3.76 4.10
CA ARG A 30 25.51 2.77 3.64
C ARG A 30 24.11 3.38 3.69
N VAL A 31 23.34 3.19 2.63
CA VAL A 31 21.95 3.67 2.61
C VAL A 31 21.10 2.80 3.54
N CYS A 32 20.64 3.39 4.65
CA CYS A 32 19.82 2.71 5.67
C CYS A 32 18.32 2.75 5.37
N PHE A 33 17.85 3.77 4.64
CA PHE A 33 16.44 3.96 4.32
C PHE A 33 16.24 4.03 2.82
N ARG A 34 15.15 3.43 2.35
CA ARG A 34 14.62 3.71 1.02
C ARG A 34 13.84 5.02 1.08
N GLY A 35 14.20 5.97 0.22
CA GLY A 35 13.50 7.24 0.09
C GLY A 35 13.87 7.93 -1.21
N ASN A 36 13.31 9.12 -1.45
CA ASN A 36 13.36 9.70 -2.79
C ASN A 36 14.69 10.36 -3.18
N GLN A 37 15.64 10.51 -2.26
CA GLN A 37 17.00 11.03 -2.53
C GLN A 37 18.08 9.94 -2.52
N ALA A 38 17.79 8.81 -1.87
CA ALA A 38 18.69 7.69 -1.73
C ALA A 38 17.88 6.43 -1.45
N SER A 39 18.23 5.33 -2.10
CA SER A 39 17.55 4.06 -1.92
C SER A 39 18.54 2.90 -2.08
N PHE A 40 18.03 1.68 -1.96
CA PHE A 40 18.81 0.47 -2.12
C PHE A 40 17.95 -0.74 -2.48
N ASN A 41 18.59 -1.73 -3.09
CA ASN A 41 18.09 -3.10 -3.16
C ASN A 41 19.08 -4.06 -2.47
N THR A 42 18.99 -5.36 -2.77
CA THR A 42 19.90 -6.36 -2.18
C THR A 42 21.34 -6.22 -2.65
N ARG A 43 21.59 -5.62 -3.83
CA ARG A 43 22.91 -5.51 -4.46
C ARG A 43 23.53 -4.12 -4.39
N TYR A 44 22.75 -3.05 -4.51
CA TYR A 44 23.27 -1.69 -4.70
C TYR A 44 22.64 -0.67 -3.76
N ASP A 45 23.46 0.31 -3.40
CA ASP A 45 23.07 1.61 -2.84
C ASP A 45 23.05 2.64 -3.96
N VAL A 46 22.02 3.48 -3.99
CA VAL A 46 21.90 4.59 -4.94
C VAL A 46 21.63 5.91 -4.23
N LYS A 47 22.20 7.00 -4.73
CA LYS A 47 21.91 8.37 -4.27
C LYS A 47 21.84 9.34 -5.43
N ILE A 48 21.01 10.37 -5.28
CA ILE A 48 21.00 11.53 -6.17
C ILE A 48 22.10 12.49 -5.72
N LYS A 49 22.90 12.98 -6.66
CA LYS A 49 23.84 14.08 -6.43
C LYS A 49 24.02 14.89 -7.71
N ASP A 50 23.88 16.20 -7.60
CA ASP A 50 24.05 17.16 -8.70
C ASP A 50 23.20 16.83 -9.95
N GLY A 51 21.97 16.34 -9.73
CA GLY A 51 21.05 15.96 -10.81
C GLY A 51 21.35 14.62 -11.48
N ASP A 52 22.28 13.83 -10.94
CA ASP A 52 22.64 12.50 -11.44
C ASP A 52 22.45 11.40 -10.39
N ILE A 53 22.45 10.14 -10.83
CA ILE A 53 22.39 8.97 -9.96
C ILE A 53 23.78 8.35 -9.83
N TRP A 54 24.22 8.22 -8.58
CA TRP A 54 25.44 7.55 -8.20
C TRP A 54 25.12 6.21 -7.56
N ILE A 55 25.79 5.16 -8.01
CA ILE A 55 25.59 3.79 -7.52
C ILE A 55 26.87 3.23 -6.88
N LYS A 56 26.68 2.37 -5.89
CA LYS A 56 27.73 1.59 -5.23
C LYS A 56 27.21 0.21 -4.87
N GLU A 57 28.00 -0.84 -5.08
CA GLU A 57 27.62 -2.19 -4.63
C GLU A 57 27.62 -2.28 -3.09
N ARG A 58 26.64 -2.99 -2.55
CA ARG A 58 26.47 -3.29 -1.12
C ARG A 58 27.38 -4.45 -0.76
N THR A 59 28.68 -4.23 -0.77
CA THR A 59 29.60 -5.22 -0.22
C THR A 59 29.51 -5.24 1.31
N GLY A 60 29.52 -6.45 1.89
CA GLY A 60 29.31 -6.66 3.32
C GLY A 60 30.37 -6.07 4.27
N VAL A 61 31.45 -5.47 3.75
CA VAL A 61 32.54 -4.87 4.53
C VAL A 61 33.27 -3.83 3.68
N ASN A 62 33.49 -2.63 4.23
CA ASN A 62 34.55 -1.63 3.97
C ASN A 62 35.48 -1.84 2.77
N THR A 63 34.94 -2.11 1.60
CA THR A 63 35.65 -2.01 0.34
C THR A 63 35.30 -0.64 -0.22
N PRO A 64 36.30 0.23 -0.45
CA PRO A 64 36.09 1.49 -1.14
C PRO A 64 35.88 1.19 -2.63
N GLU A 65 34.86 0.41 -2.95
CA GLU A 65 34.47 0.24 -4.34
C GLU A 65 34.12 1.61 -4.92
N PRO A 66 34.62 1.92 -6.12
CA PRO A 66 34.41 3.22 -6.71
C PRO A 66 32.91 3.40 -6.94
N ARG A 67 32.40 4.55 -6.50
CA ARG A 67 31.06 4.98 -6.89
C ARG A 67 31.07 5.22 -8.38
N VAL A 68 30.07 4.71 -9.06
CA VAL A 68 29.90 4.89 -10.49
C VAL A 68 28.74 5.87 -10.69
N LYS A 69 28.98 6.94 -11.42
CA LYS A 69 27.89 7.77 -11.95
C LYS A 69 27.22 6.96 -13.07
N LEU A 70 25.91 6.76 -12.97
CA LEU A 70 25.16 6.07 -14.01
C LEU A 70 25.12 6.90 -15.29
N ASP A 71 25.18 6.23 -16.43
CA ASP A 71 24.86 6.84 -17.71
C ASP A 71 23.33 6.97 -17.81
N LEU A 72 22.86 8.20 -17.96
CA LEU A 72 21.44 8.54 -17.92
C LEU A 72 21.01 9.05 -19.31
N PRO A 73 19.77 8.73 -19.76
CA PRO A 73 19.28 9.20 -21.05
C PRO A 73 19.07 10.72 -21.07
N ASP A 74 18.97 11.27 -22.28
CA ASP A 74 18.61 12.66 -22.52
C ASP A 74 17.28 13.00 -21.83
N GLY A 75 17.23 14.17 -21.17
CA GLY A 75 16.08 14.62 -20.39
C GLY A 75 16.00 14.05 -18.97
N LEU A 76 16.92 13.17 -18.58
CA LEU A 76 17.13 12.74 -17.20
C LEU A 76 18.52 13.11 -16.67
N ALA A 77 19.56 12.98 -17.50
CA ALA A 77 20.94 13.34 -17.12
C ALA A 77 21.05 14.79 -16.62
N GLY A 78 21.59 14.98 -15.41
CA GLY A 78 21.69 16.29 -14.76
C GLY A 78 20.37 16.90 -14.26
N GLU A 79 19.24 16.20 -14.42
CA GLU A 79 17.90 16.70 -14.10
C GLU A 79 17.17 15.81 -13.07
N VAL A 80 17.83 14.78 -12.52
CA VAL A 80 17.21 13.85 -11.56
C VAL A 80 16.89 14.57 -10.26
N THR A 81 15.61 14.54 -9.88
CA THR A 81 15.11 15.16 -8.64
C THR A 81 14.73 14.13 -7.59
N GLU A 82 14.20 12.98 -8.02
CA GLU A 82 13.71 11.94 -7.13
C GLU A 82 13.96 10.54 -7.72
N LEU A 83 14.09 9.54 -6.86
CA LEU A 83 14.20 8.14 -7.26
C LEU A 83 13.45 7.21 -6.31
N ALA A 84 13.19 5.98 -6.73
CA ALA A 84 12.85 4.87 -5.87
C ALA A 84 13.44 3.60 -6.49
N MET A 85 13.85 2.65 -5.66
CA MET A 85 14.52 1.44 -6.13
C MET A 85 13.94 0.26 -5.40
N ASP A 86 13.46 -0.76 -6.11
CA ASP A 86 13.12 -2.06 -5.57
C ASP A 86 13.54 -3.14 -6.55
N ASP A 87 14.06 -4.26 -6.04
CA ASP A 87 14.51 -5.38 -6.86
C ASP A 87 15.42 -4.88 -8.01
N GLU A 88 15.26 -5.40 -9.21
CA GLU A 88 16.01 -5.04 -10.40
C GLU A 88 15.55 -3.75 -11.12
N HIS A 89 14.81 -2.87 -10.45
CA HIS A 89 14.33 -1.64 -11.07
C HIS A 89 14.65 -0.38 -10.23
N ILE A 90 14.99 0.69 -10.94
CA ILE A 90 14.97 2.06 -10.40
C ILE A 90 13.94 2.85 -11.18
N ILE A 91 13.05 3.53 -10.47
CA ILE A 91 12.26 4.63 -11.00
C ILE A 91 12.98 5.92 -10.67
N ALA A 92 13.21 6.76 -11.68
CA ALA A 92 13.78 8.09 -11.51
C ALA A 92 12.85 9.13 -12.13
N LEU A 93 12.78 10.30 -11.48
CA LEU A 93 12.03 11.44 -11.94
C LEU A 93 12.99 12.57 -12.32
N ASN A 94 12.69 13.27 -13.40
CA ASN A 94 13.36 14.53 -13.73
C ASN A 94 12.68 15.74 -13.10
N GLY A 95 13.17 16.96 -13.37
CA GLY A 95 12.58 18.21 -12.91
C GLY A 95 11.10 18.43 -13.29
N GLU A 96 10.60 17.79 -14.36
CA GLU A 96 9.18 17.81 -14.75
C GLU A 96 8.38 16.63 -14.18
N ARG A 97 8.98 15.84 -13.28
CA ARG A 97 8.42 14.62 -12.69
C ARG A 97 8.03 13.55 -13.72
N GLN A 98 8.70 13.53 -14.88
CA GLN A 98 8.57 12.45 -15.86
C GLN A 98 9.21 11.17 -15.32
N ILE A 99 8.52 10.04 -15.46
CA ILE A 99 9.00 8.74 -15.03
C ILE A 99 9.99 8.18 -16.05
N TYR A 100 11.13 7.73 -15.55
CA TYR A 100 12.10 6.90 -16.26
C TYR A 100 12.33 5.63 -15.45
N THR A 101 12.36 4.48 -16.14
CA THR A 101 12.61 3.18 -15.52
C THR A 101 13.96 2.65 -15.97
N MET A 102 14.81 2.29 -15.01
CA MET A 102 16.01 1.49 -15.23
C MET A 102 15.70 0.02 -14.99
N TRP A 103 16.21 -0.83 -15.86
CA TRP A 103 16.09 -2.28 -15.79
C TRP A 103 17.40 -2.95 -15.44
N LYS A 104 17.29 -4.15 -14.87
CA LYS A 104 18.40 -5.03 -14.50
C LYS A 104 19.27 -4.47 -13.37
N GLY A 105 18.66 -3.74 -12.43
CA GLY A 105 19.31 -3.22 -11.23
C GLY A 105 19.86 -4.27 -10.24
N LEU A 106 19.86 -5.56 -10.60
CA LEU A 106 20.54 -6.65 -9.89
C LEU A 106 21.69 -7.26 -10.70
N ASP A 107 21.86 -6.86 -11.96
CA ASP A 107 22.96 -7.27 -12.84
C ASP A 107 24.10 -6.25 -12.78
N ASP A 108 25.14 -6.44 -13.59
CA ASP A 108 26.27 -5.51 -13.62
C ASP A 108 25.84 -4.15 -14.20
N VAL A 109 26.44 -3.06 -13.73
CA VAL A 109 26.09 -1.69 -14.14
C VAL A 109 26.12 -1.50 -15.67
N SER A 110 26.98 -2.24 -16.38
CA SER A 110 27.05 -2.21 -17.85
C SER A 110 25.82 -2.79 -18.56
N ASP A 111 25.00 -3.57 -17.87
CA ASP A 111 23.78 -4.16 -18.42
C ASP A 111 22.53 -3.30 -18.19
N PHE A 112 22.64 -2.24 -17.40
CA PHE A 112 21.52 -1.36 -17.08
C PHE A 112 21.01 -0.67 -18.33
N THR A 113 19.68 -0.64 -18.46
CA THR A 113 19.02 0.02 -19.59
C THR A 113 17.88 0.89 -19.08
N TRP A 114 17.77 2.10 -19.63
CA TRP A 114 16.73 3.05 -19.30
C TRP A 114 15.63 3.08 -20.37
N GLN A 115 14.41 3.32 -19.93
CA GLN A 115 13.27 3.64 -20.79
C GLN A 115 12.43 4.77 -20.19
N LYS A 116 11.66 5.45 -21.03
CA LYS A 116 10.71 6.49 -20.62
C LYS A 116 9.25 6.04 -20.77
N GLU A 117 9.04 5.01 -21.60
CA GLU A 117 7.75 4.39 -21.86
C GLU A 117 7.19 3.78 -20.57
N TRP A 118 5.91 4.02 -20.35
CA TRP A 118 5.17 3.55 -19.19
C TRP A 118 3.68 3.49 -19.52
N GLY A 119 3.01 2.46 -19.01
CA GLY A 119 1.58 2.23 -19.22
C GLY A 119 1.26 1.32 -20.41
N ILE A 120 -0.04 1.22 -20.70
CA ILE A 120 -0.57 0.28 -21.68
C ILE A 120 -0.10 0.52 -23.14
N PRO A 121 0.09 -0.57 -23.92
CA PRO A 121 0.12 -1.97 -23.49
C PRO A 121 1.49 -2.32 -22.89
N PHE A 122 1.51 -2.96 -21.70
CA PHE A 122 2.69 -3.64 -21.15
C PHE A 122 4.00 -2.84 -21.21
N TRP A 123 4.08 -1.70 -20.52
CA TRP A 123 5.25 -0.81 -20.53
C TRP A 123 5.51 -0.05 -21.84
N MET A 124 4.74 -0.27 -22.91
CA MET A 124 4.93 0.42 -24.20
C MET A 124 4.06 1.67 -24.36
N GLY A 125 3.45 2.14 -23.27
CA GLY A 125 2.61 3.32 -23.25
C GLY A 125 3.37 4.63 -23.46
N PRO A 126 2.64 5.75 -23.52
CA PRO A 126 3.20 7.06 -23.87
C PRO A 126 4.14 7.66 -22.80
N GLY A 127 4.33 6.97 -21.67
CA GLY A 127 5.01 7.51 -20.50
C GLY A 127 4.02 8.14 -19.52
N MET A 128 4.49 8.38 -18.30
CA MET A 128 3.70 8.98 -17.23
C MET A 128 4.53 10.03 -16.49
N LYS A 129 3.83 11.00 -15.87
CA LYS A 129 4.42 11.95 -14.93
C LYS A 129 3.78 11.73 -13.57
N LEU A 130 4.48 12.06 -12.48
CA LEU A 130 3.83 12.21 -11.18
C LEU A 130 3.32 13.64 -11.01
N THR A 131 2.11 13.79 -10.47
CA THR A 131 1.56 15.11 -10.12
C THR A 131 2.30 15.71 -8.93
N ASP A 132 2.23 17.03 -8.78
CA ASP A 132 2.74 17.77 -7.63
C ASP A 132 1.83 17.62 -6.40
N GLU A 133 0.61 17.10 -6.58
CA GLU A 133 -0.40 16.95 -5.53
C GLU A 133 -0.25 15.67 -4.69
N ILE A 134 0.88 14.95 -4.78
CA ILE A 134 1.17 13.79 -3.92
C ILE A 134 2.04 14.19 -2.73
N LEU A 135 1.75 13.62 -1.57
CA LEU A 135 2.52 13.86 -0.35
C LEU A 135 3.88 13.15 -0.41
N THR A 136 3.87 11.88 -0.84
CA THR A 136 5.07 11.05 -1.00
C THR A 136 4.76 9.88 -1.94
N TRP A 137 5.80 9.19 -2.41
CA TRP A 137 5.67 7.99 -3.23
C TRP A 137 6.85 7.05 -3.02
N ASP A 138 6.62 5.77 -3.27
CA ASP A 138 7.66 4.74 -3.30
C ASP A 138 7.35 3.74 -4.42
N PHE A 139 8.29 2.84 -4.68
CA PHE A 139 8.17 1.86 -5.74
C PHE A 139 8.36 0.45 -5.19
N SER A 140 7.57 -0.49 -5.69
CA SER A 140 7.58 -1.87 -5.24
C SER A 140 7.60 -2.86 -6.41
N VAL A 141 8.43 -3.90 -6.27
CA VAL A 141 8.55 -5.01 -7.23
C VAL A 141 8.57 -6.33 -6.49
N VAL A 142 7.69 -7.24 -6.92
CA VAL A 142 7.78 -8.66 -6.59
C VAL A 142 8.25 -9.42 -7.84
N SER A 143 9.30 -10.25 -7.70
CA SER A 143 9.89 -10.96 -8.84
C SER A 143 10.19 -12.43 -8.53
N ARG A 144 10.32 -13.25 -9.58
CA ARG A 144 10.83 -14.63 -9.42
C ARG A 144 12.27 -14.68 -8.90
N ARG A 145 13.07 -13.65 -9.21
CA ARG A 145 14.50 -13.62 -8.94
C ARG A 145 14.76 -13.49 -7.44
N GLU A 146 14.13 -12.52 -6.79
CA GLU A 146 14.27 -12.31 -5.36
C GLU A 146 13.26 -13.14 -4.55
N ASP A 147 11.97 -13.08 -4.92
CA ASP A 147 10.89 -13.63 -4.10
C ASP A 147 10.57 -15.10 -4.42
N GLY A 148 10.57 -15.44 -5.71
CA GLY A 148 10.23 -16.77 -6.23
C GLY A 148 8.73 -17.08 -6.17
N PHE A 149 8.17 -17.04 -4.96
CA PHE A 149 6.76 -17.26 -4.66
C PHE A 149 6.19 -16.12 -3.82
N TRP A 150 4.88 -16.14 -3.64
CA TRP A 150 4.18 -15.39 -2.62
C TRP A 150 3.15 -16.27 -1.90
N THR A 151 2.83 -15.91 -0.66
CA THR A 151 1.90 -16.66 0.20
C THR A 151 0.62 -15.84 0.39
N ASP A 152 -0.54 -16.41 0.03
CA ASP A 152 -1.84 -15.75 0.23
C ASP A 152 -2.30 -15.83 1.71
N PRO A 153 -3.40 -15.15 2.11
CA PRO A 153 -3.95 -15.23 3.47
C PRO A 153 -4.36 -16.63 3.94
N ALA A 154 -4.61 -17.57 3.02
CA ALA A 154 -4.91 -18.96 3.34
C ALA A 154 -3.64 -19.82 3.49
N GLY A 155 -2.45 -19.25 3.30
CA GLY A 155 -1.18 -19.98 3.37
C GLY A 155 -0.81 -20.71 2.07
N ASN A 156 -1.52 -20.47 0.98
CA ASN A 156 -1.23 -21.07 -0.32
C ASN A 156 -0.07 -20.35 -1.00
N LEU A 157 0.85 -21.12 -1.58
CA LEU A 157 1.97 -20.60 -2.34
C LEU A 157 1.62 -20.45 -3.82
N PHE A 158 1.89 -19.27 -4.37
CA PHE A 158 1.75 -18.97 -5.80
C PHE A 158 3.09 -18.52 -6.37
N GLU A 159 3.43 -19.00 -7.56
CA GLU A 159 4.64 -18.57 -8.25
C GLU A 159 4.48 -17.12 -8.72
N VAL A 160 5.52 -16.30 -8.54
CA VAL A 160 5.52 -14.96 -9.14
C VAL A 160 5.52 -15.10 -10.67
N GLY A 161 4.73 -14.31 -11.39
CA GLY A 161 4.69 -14.34 -12.85
C GLY A 161 6.02 -13.92 -13.50
N LEU A 162 6.26 -14.32 -14.76
CA LEU A 162 7.44 -13.86 -15.52
C LEU A 162 7.43 -12.34 -15.74
N ALA A 163 6.24 -11.76 -15.84
CA ALA A 163 6.05 -10.32 -15.98
C ALA A 163 6.33 -9.52 -14.69
N LYS A 164 6.47 -10.21 -13.54
CA LYS A 164 6.57 -9.59 -12.21
C LYS A 164 5.29 -8.78 -11.90
N CYS A 165 5.24 -8.14 -10.73
CA CYS A 165 4.25 -7.11 -10.45
C CYS A 165 5.01 -5.85 -9.99
N SER A 166 4.72 -4.68 -10.57
CA SER A 166 5.54 -3.46 -10.39
C SER A 166 4.67 -2.23 -10.20
N HIS A 167 4.71 -1.66 -9.00
CA HIS A 167 3.83 -0.56 -8.64
C HIS A 167 4.60 0.68 -8.21
N ILE A 168 4.27 1.82 -8.82
CA ILE A 168 4.47 3.12 -8.18
C ILE A 168 3.30 3.33 -7.23
N TRP A 169 3.61 3.40 -5.93
CA TRP A 169 2.65 3.70 -4.87
C TRP A 169 2.76 5.16 -4.48
N MET A 170 1.63 5.85 -4.36
CA MET A 170 1.54 7.26 -4.06
C MET A 170 0.59 7.47 -2.88
N LEU A 171 0.97 8.39 -2.00
CA LEU A 171 0.13 8.88 -0.92
C LEU A 171 -0.42 10.26 -1.32
N GLY A 172 -1.74 10.39 -1.36
CA GLY A 172 -2.40 11.65 -1.67
C GLY A 172 -2.16 12.74 -0.62
N PRO A 173 -2.56 13.99 -0.90
CA PRO A 173 -2.14 15.16 -0.13
C PRO A 173 -2.71 15.20 1.29
N ASN A 174 -3.84 14.53 1.53
CA ASN A 174 -4.47 14.39 2.84
C ASN A 174 -3.95 13.20 3.66
N GLY A 175 -3.02 12.40 3.11
CA GLY A 175 -2.52 11.21 3.78
C GLY A 175 -3.46 10.00 3.80
N GLN A 176 -4.59 10.03 3.07
CA GLN A 176 -5.61 8.97 3.09
C GLN A 176 -5.69 8.19 1.77
N ASP A 177 -5.48 8.88 0.66
CA ASP A 177 -5.54 8.26 -0.67
C ASP A 177 -4.29 7.43 -0.95
N LEU A 178 -4.43 6.10 -0.93
CA LEU A 178 -3.41 5.18 -1.42
C LEU A 178 -3.69 4.87 -2.88
N ILE A 179 -2.88 5.45 -3.76
CA ILE A 179 -2.99 5.36 -5.21
C ILE A 179 -1.85 4.48 -5.70
N TYR A 180 -2.10 3.64 -6.69
CA TYR A 180 -1.04 2.91 -7.37
C TYR A 180 -1.15 3.04 -8.88
N ASN A 181 -0.01 2.94 -9.56
CA ASN A 181 0.03 2.74 -11.00
C ASN A 181 1.02 1.61 -11.33
N ASP A 182 0.56 0.67 -12.13
CA ASP A 182 1.36 -0.41 -12.72
C ASP A 182 1.49 -0.12 -14.23
N PRO A 183 2.64 -0.42 -14.84
CA PRO A 183 2.87 -0.15 -16.26
C PRO A 183 2.01 -0.98 -17.22
N TRP A 184 1.18 -1.90 -16.73
CA TRP A 184 0.13 -2.58 -17.47
C TRP A 184 -1.21 -1.86 -17.42
N LEU A 185 -1.31 -0.78 -16.64
CA LEU A 185 -2.54 -0.02 -16.42
C LEU A 185 -2.51 1.29 -17.21
N PRO A 186 -3.67 1.93 -17.44
CA PRO A 186 -3.73 3.26 -18.02
C PRO A 186 -2.95 4.25 -17.14
N THR A 187 -2.32 5.23 -17.78
CA THR A 187 -1.55 6.28 -17.12
C THR A 187 -2.48 7.32 -16.48
N ASP A 188 -3.16 6.92 -15.40
CA ASP A 188 -4.04 7.75 -14.57
C ASP A 188 -3.83 7.45 -13.07
N TYR A 189 -4.55 8.18 -12.21
CA TYR A 189 -4.47 8.08 -10.73
C TYR A 189 -5.72 7.47 -10.09
N SER A 190 -6.48 6.67 -10.84
CA SER A 190 -7.78 6.16 -10.37
C SER A 190 -7.73 4.77 -9.74
N TYR A 191 -6.63 4.04 -9.89
CA TYR A 191 -6.37 2.81 -9.15
C TYR A 191 -5.92 3.13 -7.73
N GLY A 192 -6.38 2.36 -6.75
CA GLY A 192 -6.00 2.54 -5.37
C GLY A 192 -6.62 1.50 -4.46
N ILE A 193 -6.23 1.56 -3.18
CA ILE A 193 -6.82 0.75 -2.12
C ILE A 193 -7.24 1.64 -0.96
N CYS A 194 -8.17 1.14 -0.16
CA CYS A 194 -8.50 1.75 1.10
C CYS A 194 -7.36 1.57 2.13
N GLY A 195 -6.95 2.66 2.79
CA GLY A 195 -6.06 2.62 3.96
C GLY A 195 -6.71 2.03 5.21
N PRO A 196 -5.97 1.93 6.33
CA PRO A 196 -6.51 1.48 7.62
C PRO A 196 -7.74 2.30 8.06
N GLU A 197 -8.53 1.75 8.99
CA GLU A 197 -9.74 2.40 9.52
C GLU A 197 -10.77 2.81 8.45
N ARG A 198 -10.94 1.95 7.44
CA ARG A 198 -11.77 2.23 6.26
C ARG A 198 -11.36 3.51 5.51
N GLY A 199 -10.06 3.75 5.42
CA GLY A 199 -9.49 4.86 4.65
C GLY A 199 -9.50 6.18 5.42
N ALA A 200 -9.93 6.17 6.68
CA ALA A 200 -9.87 7.32 7.55
C ALA A 200 -8.45 7.57 8.09
N PHE A 201 -7.57 6.56 8.07
CA PHE A 201 -6.21 6.72 8.56
C PHE A 201 -5.43 7.76 7.74
N GLN A 202 -4.94 8.82 8.42
CA GLN A 202 -4.08 9.83 7.81
C GLN A 202 -2.61 9.49 8.03
N ALA A 203 -2.00 8.86 7.04
CA ALA A 203 -0.56 8.65 7.00
C ALA A 203 0.18 9.97 6.71
N VAL A 204 1.37 10.12 7.27
CA VAL A 204 2.31 11.21 6.94
C VAL A 204 3.45 10.74 6.05
N ASN A 205 3.66 9.42 5.99
CA ASN A 205 4.64 8.81 5.09
C ASN A 205 4.23 7.38 4.70
N LEU A 206 4.84 6.90 3.61
CA LEU A 206 4.63 5.59 3.00
C LEU A 206 5.99 5.05 2.54
N SER A 207 6.24 3.76 2.73
CA SER A 207 7.29 3.03 2.02
C SER A 207 6.76 1.68 1.54
N THR A 208 7.27 1.18 0.42
CA THR A 208 6.81 -0.07 -0.21
C THR A 208 7.97 -0.91 -0.73
N SER A 209 7.86 -2.24 -0.61
CA SER A 209 8.80 -3.19 -1.21
C SER A 209 8.20 -4.60 -1.24
N GLY A 210 8.40 -5.34 -2.35
CA GLY A 210 7.86 -6.70 -2.50
C GLY A 210 6.35 -6.82 -2.22
N SER A 211 5.57 -5.92 -2.82
CA SER A 211 4.11 -5.78 -2.68
C SER A 211 3.62 -5.56 -1.24
N HIS A 212 4.50 -5.16 -0.33
CA HIS A 212 4.12 -4.73 1.01
C HIS A 212 4.15 -3.22 1.12
N LEU A 213 3.08 -2.66 1.68
CA LEU A 213 3.00 -1.26 2.06
C LEU A 213 3.33 -1.11 3.54
N PHE A 214 3.97 -0.03 3.90
CA PHE A 214 4.24 0.40 5.27
C PHE A 214 3.86 1.87 5.43
N LEU A 215 2.95 2.15 6.36
CA LEU A 215 2.42 3.47 6.66
C LEU A 215 2.74 3.88 8.09
N ILE A 216 2.90 5.18 8.30
CA ILE A 216 3.00 5.79 9.62
C ILE A 216 2.16 7.09 9.68
N ASN A 217 1.49 7.36 10.79
CA ASN A 217 0.80 8.65 11.01
C ASN A 217 1.66 9.62 11.86
N LYS A 218 1.15 10.84 12.09
CA LYS A 218 1.81 11.87 12.90
C LYS A 218 2.04 11.49 14.37
N TYR A 219 1.37 10.45 14.84
CA TYR A 219 1.50 9.92 16.20
C TYR A 219 2.37 8.66 16.25
N GLY A 220 2.92 8.18 15.13
CA GLY A 220 3.75 6.97 15.10
C GLY A 220 2.96 5.65 15.06
N ASP A 221 1.63 5.67 14.85
CA ASP A 221 0.89 4.42 14.60
C ASP A 221 1.24 3.90 13.22
N MET A 222 1.51 2.61 13.17
CA MET A 222 2.15 1.94 12.04
C MET A 222 1.29 0.81 11.53
N TYR A 223 1.14 0.72 10.21
CA TYR A 223 0.36 -0.31 9.56
C TYR A 223 1.10 -0.85 8.34
N THR A 224 0.98 -2.15 8.10
CA THR A 224 1.40 -2.77 6.84
C THR A 224 0.28 -3.54 6.18
N ARG A 225 0.37 -3.72 4.88
CA ARG A 225 -0.53 -4.61 4.14
C ARG A 225 0.23 -5.26 2.99
N PHE A 226 -0.02 -6.55 2.79
CA PHE A 226 0.40 -7.24 1.57
C PHE A 226 -0.63 -7.02 0.48
N TYR A 227 -0.29 -6.28 -0.56
CA TYR A 227 -1.19 -6.00 -1.66
C TYR A 227 -0.42 -5.57 -2.92
N ASP A 228 -0.80 -6.15 -4.04
CA ASP A 228 -0.60 -5.61 -5.38
C ASP A 228 -1.82 -5.95 -6.25
N PHE A 229 -1.81 -5.50 -7.50
CA PHE A 229 -2.86 -5.73 -8.47
C PHE A 229 -3.17 -7.24 -8.72
N ASP A 230 -2.16 -8.10 -8.68
CA ASP A 230 -2.31 -9.55 -8.87
C ASP A 230 -2.92 -10.22 -7.63
N ILE A 231 -2.32 -9.98 -6.47
CA ILE A 231 -2.71 -10.52 -5.15
C ILE A 231 -4.09 -10.01 -4.75
N GLY A 232 -4.40 -8.75 -5.07
CA GLY A 232 -5.70 -8.13 -4.83
C GLY A 232 -6.84 -8.72 -5.68
N GLY A 233 -6.52 -9.62 -6.61
CA GLY A 233 -7.48 -10.31 -7.48
C GLY A 233 -8.06 -9.43 -8.58
N ALA A 234 -7.35 -8.34 -8.93
CA ALA A 234 -7.75 -7.41 -9.99
C ALA A 234 -7.25 -7.86 -11.37
N ASP A 235 -6.21 -8.70 -11.43
CA ASP A 235 -5.82 -9.40 -12.65
C ASP A 235 -6.89 -10.43 -13.05
N ALA A 236 -7.44 -10.27 -14.25
CA ALA A 236 -8.42 -11.19 -14.81
C ALA A 236 -7.83 -12.56 -15.17
N PHE A 237 -6.50 -12.67 -15.32
CA PHE A 237 -5.80 -13.92 -15.61
C PHE A 237 -5.49 -14.76 -14.36
N LEU A 238 -5.59 -14.16 -13.16
CA LEU A 238 -5.32 -14.82 -11.89
C LEU A 238 -6.61 -14.97 -11.08
N PRO A 239 -7.23 -16.17 -11.08
CA PRO A 239 -8.52 -16.35 -10.43
C PRO A 239 -8.41 -16.28 -8.90
N SER A 240 -9.27 -15.46 -8.30
CA SER A 240 -9.35 -15.23 -6.85
C SER A 240 -10.71 -15.64 -6.28
N SER A 241 -10.75 -15.84 -4.96
CA SER A 241 -11.94 -16.28 -4.23
C SER A 241 -12.03 -15.65 -2.84
N TYR A 242 -13.26 -15.36 -2.42
CA TYR A 242 -13.57 -15.03 -1.03
C TYR A 242 -13.80 -16.28 -0.16
N GLU A 243 -14.15 -17.42 -0.77
CA GLU A 243 -14.29 -18.70 -0.06
C GLU A 243 -12.95 -19.17 0.49
N ASP A 244 -12.95 -19.86 1.63
CA ASP A 244 -11.74 -20.45 2.22
C ASP A 244 -11.02 -21.40 1.24
N GLN A 245 -9.78 -21.03 0.89
CA GLN A 245 -8.92 -21.77 -0.03
C GLN A 245 -7.91 -22.69 0.67
N ARG A 246 -7.97 -22.85 2.00
CA ARG A 246 -7.10 -23.79 2.73
C ARG A 246 -7.35 -25.23 2.29
N ASP A 247 -6.26 -26.00 2.20
CA ASP A 247 -6.24 -27.43 1.91
C ASP A 247 -6.87 -27.84 0.56
N LYS A 248 -7.11 -26.88 -0.36
CA LYS A 248 -7.60 -27.17 -1.71
C LYS A 248 -6.47 -27.73 -2.57
N LEU A 249 -6.77 -28.73 -3.41
CA LEU A 249 -5.79 -29.32 -4.33
C LEU A 249 -5.27 -28.31 -5.37
N ILE A 250 -6.16 -27.42 -5.83
CA ILE A 250 -5.87 -26.34 -6.77
C ILE A 250 -6.53 -25.09 -6.19
N PRO A 251 -5.85 -24.36 -5.29
CA PRO A 251 -6.42 -23.20 -4.64
C PRO A 251 -6.55 -22.04 -5.64
N LEU A 252 -7.62 -21.26 -5.49
CA LEU A 252 -7.68 -19.90 -6.03
C LEU A 252 -6.93 -18.96 -5.07
N ILE A 253 -6.63 -17.74 -5.51
CA ILE A 253 -6.02 -16.73 -4.63
C ILE A 253 -7.05 -16.34 -3.56
N GLN A 254 -6.71 -16.52 -2.27
CA GLN A 254 -7.55 -16.04 -1.18
C GLN A 254 -7.54 -14.51 -1.09
N ILE A 255 -8.72 -13.90 -1.13
CA ILE A 255 -8.93 -12.46 -0.93
C ILE A 255 -10.02 -12.20 0.11
N PRO A 256 -10.07 -11.00 0.74
CA PRO A 256 -9.10 -9.91 0.67
C PRO A 256 -7.85 -10.14 1.54
N THR A 257 -6.85 -9.25 1.42
CA THR A 257 -5.76 -9.11 2.39
C THR A 257 -6.08 -8.01 3.40
N ASP A 258 -5.64 -8.15 4.63
CA ASP A 258 -5.93 -7.21 5.72
C ASP A 258 -4.78 -6.24 6.02
N TRP A 259 -5.14 -5.11 6.63
CA TRP A 259 -4.17 -4.23 7.27
C TRP A 259 -3.73 -4.81 8.61
N ILE A 260 -2.43 -4.86 8.83
CA ILE A 260 -1.81 -5.35 10.06
C ILE A 260 -1.22 -4.14 10.79
N ARG A 261 -1.64 -3.94 12.04
CA ARG A 261 -1.09 -2.91 12.91
C ARG A 261 0.19 -3.41 13.57
N HIS A 262 1.18 -2.53 13.68
CA HIS A 262 2.45 -2.82 14.35
C HIS A 262 2.55 -2.17 15.72
N PRO A 263 3.29 -2.79 16.66
CA PRO A 263 3.53 -2.21 17.97
C PRO A 263 4.31 -0.89 17.85
N LYS A 264 4.00 0.07 18.74
CA LYS A 264 4.72 1.34 18.84
C LYS A 264 6.18 1.11 19.19
N ILE A 265 7.02 2.06 18.78
CA ILE A 265 8.38 2.20 19.28
C ILE A 265 8.32 3.11 20.50
N SER A 266 8.96 2.72 21.60
CA SER A 266 9.13 3.61 22.75
C SER A 266 10.22 4.65 22.46
N GLY A 267 9.96 5.92 22.76
CA GLY A 267 10.94 7.01 22.62
C GLY A 267 10.68 7.92 21.43
N THR A 268 11.74 8.57 20.94
CA THR A 268 11.64 9.58 19.86
C THR A 268 11.81 8.90 18.51
N ILE A 269 10.82 9.06 17.63
CA ILE A 269 10.87 8.61 16.24
C ILE A 269 10.49 9.74 15.28
N THR A 270 10.75 9.54 14.00
CA THR A 270 10.36 10.46 12.92
C THR A 270 9.40 9.79 11.93
N ASP A 271 8.89 10.58 10.97
CA ASP A 271 8.13 10.10 9.82
C ASP A 271 8.96 9.29 8.81
N ARG A 272 10.30 9.27 8.90
CA ARG A 272 11.16 8.56 7.95
C ARG A 272 11.15 7.07 8.23
N ILE A 273 10.43 6.34 7.39
CA ILE A 273 10.24 4.89 7.46
C ILE A 273 10.83 4.20 6.23
N SER A 274 11.11 2.90 6.35
CA SER A 274 11.48 2.06 5.21
C SER A 274 11.03 0.62 5.42
N ILE A 275 10.58 -0.01 4.34
CA ILE A 275 10.35 -1.46 4.28
C ILE A 275 11.21 -2.03 3.15
N HIS A 276 11.87 -3.17 3.37
CA HIS A 276 12.61 -3.86 2.31
C HIS A 276 12.57 -5.38 2.45
N LYS A 277 12.66 -6.05 1.30
CA LYS A 277 12.66 -7.51 1.21
C LYS A 277 13.82 -8.15 1.95
N ILE A 278 13.50 -9.24 2.64
CA ILE A 278 14.46 -10.26 3.11
C ILE A 278 13.84 -11.64 2.92
N GLY A 279 14.68 -12.67 2.73
CA GLY A 279 14.18 -14.03 2.54
C GLY A 279 13.44 -14.23 1.21
N ARG A 280 12.50 -15.17 1.17
CA ARG A 280 11.71 -15.56 -0.02
C ARG A 280 10.22 -15.66 0.32
N ASN A 281 9.41 -16.00 -0.69
CA ASN A 281 7.98 -16.33 -0.57
C ASN A 281 7.08 -15.17 -0.14
N CYS A 282 7.61 -13.95 -0.22
CA CYS A 282 6.91 -12.77 0.25
C CYS A 282 6.39 -12.90 1.69
N ILE A 283 7.18 -13.47 2.62
CA ILE A 283 6.80 -13.57 4.04
C ILE A 283 7.48 -12.48 4.87
N HIS A 284 8.80 -12.37 4.76
CA HIS A 284 9.61 -11.51 5.62
C HIS A 284 9.97 -10.19 4.95
N ARG A 285 10.01 -9.13 5.75
CA ARG A 285 10.57 -7.82 5.42
C ARG A 285 11.16 -7.23 6.66
N THR A 286 12.18 -6.42 6.47
CA THR A 286 12.71 -5.56 7.52
C THR A 286 11.97 -4.23 7.48
N LEU A 287 11.34 -3.88 8.60
CA LEU A 287 10.78 -2.54 8.84
C LEU A 287 11.82 -1.68 9.54
N ARG A 288 11.97 -0.42 9.13
CA ARG A 288 12.83 0.58 9.77
C ARG A 288 12.09 1.87 10.05
N VAL A 289 12.38 2.48 11.19
CA VAL A 289 11.88 3.80 11.58
C VAL A 289 13.04 4.61 12.16
N GLU A 290 13.30 5.80 11.60
CA GLU A 290 14.35 6.68 12.10
C GLU A 290 13.97 7.29 13.45
N GLY A 291 14.93 7.43 14.35
CA GLY A 291 14.69 7.99 15.68
C GLY A 291 15.95 8.08 16.53
N SER A 292 15.76 8.26 17.83
CA SER A 292 16.84 8.24 18.82
C SER A 292 16.49 7.35 20.01
N ASN A 293 17.51 6.72 20.59
CA ASN A 293 17.35 5.95 21.82
C ASN A 293 17.18 6.87 23.05
N ASP A 294 16.99 6.26 24.23
CA ASP A 294 16.81 6.97 25.50
C ASP A 294 18.04 7.81 25.92
N GLU A 295 19.22 7.51 25.39
CA GLU A 295 20.46 8.26 25.60
C GLU A 295 20.60 9.45 24.63
N GLY A 296 19.67 9.62 23.68
CA GLY A 296 19.69 10.66 22.65
C GLY A 296 20.62 10.36 21.47
N VAL A 297 21.15 9.13 21.36
CA VAL A 297 21.92 8.69 20.20
C VAL A 297 20.97 8.49 19.03
N THR A 298 21.28 9.09 17.88
CA THR A 298 20.47 8.98 16.67
C THR A 298 20.76 7.70 15.88
N GLY A 299 19.74 7.18 15.23
CA GLY A 299 19.79 5.89 14.55
C GLY A 299 18.44 5.50 13.97
N TYR A 300 18.17 4.21 13.96
CA TYR A 300 16.89 3.67 13.55
C TYR A 300 16.51 2.44 14.35
N PHE A 301 15.22 2.22 14.50
CA PHE A 301 14.64 1.01 15.04
C PHE A 301 14.34 0.05 13.88
N GLU A 302 14.63 -1.22 14.08
CA GLU A 302 14.46 -2.28 13.09
C GLU A 302 13.73 -3.47 13.69
N LYS A 303 12.84 -4.11 12.91
CA LYS A 303 12.26 -5.42 13.24
C LYS A 303 11.82 -6.18 11.99
N ASP A 304 11.48 -7.45 12.14
CA ASP A 304 10.79 -8.20 11.07
C ASP A 304 9.31 -7.81 10.99
N ILE A 305 8.73 -7.86 9.79
CA ILE A 305 7.32 -7.57 9.57
C ILE A 305 6.37 -8.56 10.25
N THR A 306 6.81 -9.79 10.49
CA THR A 306 6.00 -10.85 11.14
C THR A 306 5.96 -10.71 12.66
N GLU A 307 6.84 -9.90 13.24
CA GLU A 307 6.90 -9.59 14.66
C GLU A 307 5.88 -8.50 15.02
N VAL A 308 4.62 -8.89 15.26
CA VAL A 308 3.50 -7.94 15.44
C VAL A 308 2.93 -7.85 16.85
N ASP A 309 3.42 -8.68 17.78
CA ASP A 309 2.80 -8.87 19.08
C ASP A 309 3.37 -7.96 20.19
N ASP A 310 4.64 -7.54 20.11
CA ASP A 310 5.32 -6.87 21.22
C ASP A 310 6.26 -5.73 20.75
N THR A 311 6.23 -4.61 21.47
CA THR A 311 7.16 -3.48 21.34
C THR A 311 8.63 -3.87 21.55
N SER A 312 8.93 -4.91 22.33
CA SER A 312 10.30 -5.40 22.58
C SER A 312 11.00 -5.95 21.33
N GLN A 313 10.26 -6.13 20.25
CA GLN A 313 10.75 -6.64 18.97
C GLN A 313 11.55 -5.59 18.18
N TRP A 314 11.44 -4.31 18.53
CA TRP A 314 12.23 -3.25 17.90
C TRP A 314 13.67 -3.22 18.45
N THR A 315 14.64 -3.43 17.56
CA THR A 315 16.08 -3.30 17.87
C THR A 315 16.60 -1.95 17.39
N PHE A 316 17.28 -1.21 18.26
CA PHE A 316 17.88 0.08 17.89
C PHE A 316 19.29 -0.09 17.30
N HIS A 317 19.54 0.60 16.19
CA HIS A 317 20.83 0.63 15.49
C HIS A 317 21.37 2.06 15.46
N PRO A 318 22.45 2.37 16.19
CA PRO A 318 23.03 3.70 16.20
C PRO A 318 23.69 4.01 14.86
N THR A 319 23.48 5.23 14.37
CA THR A 319 24.19 5.74 13.20
C THR A 319 25.04 6.96 13.54
N GLY A 320 24.64 7.73 14.57
CA GLY A 320 25.26 9.01 14.90
C GLY A 320 24.99 10.13 13.88
N MET A 321 24.21 9.84 12.82
CA MET A 321 23.83 10.80 11.80
C MET A 321 22.66 11.66 12.28
N PRO A 322 22.58 12.95 11.89
CA PRO A 322 21.41 13.76 12.20
C PRO A 322 20.12 13.12 11.68
N LEU A 323 19.03 13.25 12.45
CA LEU A 323 17.70 12.88 11.99
C LEU A 323 17.37 13.66 10.72
N SER A 324 16.85 12.98 9.71
CA SER A 324 16.45 13.59 8.43
C SER A 324 14.93 13.74 8.32
N GLY A 325 14.15 12.92 9.04
CA GLY A 325 12.70 12.99 9.10
C GLY A 325 12.18 14.01 10.10
N THR A 326 10.87 14.23 10.07
CA THR A 326 10.15 15.08 11.03
C THR A 326 9.87 14.31 12.30
N ILE A 327 10.30 14.82 13.46
CA ILE A 327 9.99 14.22 14.76
C ILE A 327 8.47 14.12 14.94
N LEU A 328 8.01 12.94 15.32
CA LEU A 328 6.60 12.65 15.60
C LEU A 328 6.30 12.84 17.09
N ASP A 329 5.02 13.06 17.42
CA ASP A 329 4.56 13.15 18.80
C ASP A 329 4.79 11.83 19.57
N ASN A 330 4.59 10.68 18.89
CA ASN A 330 4.87 9.32 19.35
C ASN A 330 4.51 8.99 20.81
N ARG A 331 3.41 9.56 21.31
CA ARG A 331 2.89 9.21 22.63
C ARG A 331 2.55 7.71 22.71
N GLU A 332 2.63 7.18 23.93
CA GLU A 332 2.38 5.77 24.20
C GLU A 332 0.95 5.33 23.85
N GLY A 333 0.82 4.06 23.45
CA GLY A 333 -0.47 3.42 23.17
C GLY A 333 -1.04 3.71 21.78
N ASP A 334 -2.19 3.09 21.49
CA ASP A 334 -2.90 3.33 20.23
C ASP A 334 -3.49 4.73 20.16
N THR A 335 -3.04 5.47 19.15
CA THR A 335 -3.45 6.85 18.92
C THR A 335 -4.00 7.05 17.52
N THR A 336 -4.31 5.96 16.83
CA THR A 336 -4.86 5.95 15.47
C THR A 336 -6.11 6.81 15.37
N HIS A 337 -7.01 6.69 16.35
CA HIS A 337 -8.29 7.40 16.39
C HIS A 337 -8.16 8.93 16.53
N LEU A 338 -6.97 9.46 16.88
CA LEU A 338 -6.76 10.89 17.11
C LEU A 338 -6.51 11.70 15.84
N THR A 339 -6.32 11.05 14.69
CA THR A 339 -6.05 11.72 13.41
C THR A 339 -6.82 11.10 12.24
N LEU A 340 -8.03 10.60 12.50
CA LEU A 340 -8.88 10.11 11.45
C LEU A 340 -9.42 11.26 10.61
N GLY A 341 -9.29 11.16 9.29
CA GLY A 341 -9.96 12.01 8.33
C GLY A 341 -11.33 11.47 7.93
N ASP A 342 -11.97 12.15 6.98
CA ASP A 342 -13.26 11.73 6.44
C ASP A 342 -13.11 10.44 5.63
N ARG A 343 -14.12 9.57 5.71
CA ARG A 343 -14.17 8.34 4.90
C ARG A 343 -14.79 8.64 3.54
N ASP A 344 -14.29 7.97 2.50
CA ASP A 344 -14.90 7.93 1.15
C ASP A 344 -16.18 7.08 1.08
N ASP A 345 -16.75 6.71 2.23
CA ASP A 345 -17.95 5.90 2.34
C ASP A 345 -19.18 6.70 1.90
N ARG A 346 -20.06 6.07 1.12
CA ARG A 346 -21.33 6.64 0.68
C ARG A 346 -22.51 5.74 1.05
N TYR A 347 -23.60 6.39 1.45
CA TYR A 347 -24.86 5.73 1.72
C TYR A 347 -25.66 5.57 0.43
N TYR A 348 -26.25 4.39 0.22
CA TYR A 348 -27.25 4.18 -0.84
C TYR A 348 -28.42 3.36 -0.31
N ALA A 349 -29.65 3.75 -0.64
CA ALA A 349 -30.87 3.12 -0.20
C ALA A 349 -31.64 2.46 -1.34
N LYS A 350 -32.36 1.39 -1.00
CA LYS A 350 -33.35 0.73 -1.85
C LYS A 350 -34.65 0.57 -1.09
N ASN A 351 -35.75 1.09 -1.65
CA ASN A 351 -37.11 0.96 -1.14
C ASN A 351 -37.32 1.41 0.33
N MET A 352 -36.44 2.27 0.89
CA MET A 352 -36.55 2.67 2.29
C MET A 352 -37.83 3.44 2.60
N ASP A 353 -38.40 4.16 1.61
CA ASP A 353 -39.72 4.79 1.72
C ASP A 353 -40.85 3.80 2.04
N ASN A 354 -40.67 2.52 1.69
CA ASN A 354 -41.65 1.45 1.93
C ASN A 354 -41.42 0.72 3.25
N LEU A 355 -40.37 1.03 4.03
CA LEU A 355 -39.98 0.26 5.22
C LEU A 355 -41.15 0.07 6.20
N GLY A 356 -41.89 1.15 6.50
CA GLY A 356 -43.04 1.12 7.40
C GLY A 356 -44.23 0.28 6.91
N SER A 357 -44.24 -0.12 5.63
CA SER A 357 -45.29 -0.94 5.02
C SER A 357 -44.92 -2.42 4.90
N LEU A 358 -43.67 -2.80 5.23
CA LEU A 358 -43.22 -4.17 5.12
C LEU A 358 -43.89 -5.05 6.18
N THR A 359 -44.51 -6.17 5.74
CA THR A 359 -45.14 -7.11 6.67
C THR A 359 -44.12 -8.14 7.18
N PRO A 360 -44.08 -8.44 8.50
CA PRO A 360 -43.16 -9.45 9.07
C PRO A 360 -43.42 -10.88 8.57
N GLY A 361 -44.70 -11.21 8.30
CA GLY A 361 -45.11 -12.54 7.84
C GLY A 361 -45.18 -12.64 6.32
N LEU A 362 -44.85 -13.82 5.80
CA LEU A 362 -45.15 -14.23 4.42
C LEU A 362 -45.82 -15.61 4.43
N PRO A 363 -46.91 -15.82 3.66
CA PRO A 363 -47.47 -17.14 3.45
C PRO A 363 -46.42 -18.12 2.91
N TRP A 364 -46.56 -19.42 3.20
CA TRP A 364 -45.57 -20.43 2.80
C TRP A 364 -45.36 -20.47 1.28
N TYR A 365 -46.40 -20.22 0.48
CA TYR A 365 -46.37 -20.20 -0.99
C TYR A 365 -45.84 -18.88 -1.60
N HIS A 366 -45.69 -17.82 -0.80
CA HIS A 366 -45.25 -16.52 -1.31
C HIS A 366 -43.77 -16.55 -1.68
N ILE A 367 -43.47 -16.13 -2.91
CA ILE A 367 -42.11 -15.95 -3.41
C ILE A 367 -41.69 -14.51 -3.10
N ILE A 368 -40.61 -14.38 -2.34
CA ILE A 368 -40.09 -13.07 -1.97
C ILE A 368 -39.64 -12.31 -3.23
N ASN A 369 -40.12 -11.08 -3.38
CA ASN A 369 -39.85 -10.21 -4.52
C ASN A 369 -39.38 -8.83 -4.07
N ALA A 370 -39.13 -7.92 -5.02
CA ALA A 370 -38.55 -6.60 -4.74
C ALA A 370 -39.43 -5.69 -3.86
N GLY A 371 -40.73 -5.95 -3.71
CA GLY A 371 -41.62 -5.18 -2.83
C GLY A 371 -41.64 -5.68 -1.39
N ASP A 372 -41.06 -6.84 -1.11
CA ASP A 372 -41.12 -7.47 0.22
C ASP A 372 -39.99 -7.02 1.16
N TRP A 373 -39.05 -6.21 0.69
CA TRP A 373 -37.89 -5.81 1.46
C TRP A 373 -37.36 -4.44 1.04
N ALA A 374 -36.65 -3.80 1.96
CA ALA A 374 -35.86 -2.61 1.76
C ALA A 374 -34.41 -2.90 2.13
N ALA A 375 -33.47 -2.09 1.65
CA ALA A 375 -32.07 -2.30 2.00
C ALA A 375 -31.24 -1.03 1.90
N GLU A 376 -30.09 -1.08 2.54
CA GLU A 376 -29.13 0.01 2.61
C GLU A 376 -27.72 -0.55 2.37
N LEU A 377 -26.94 0.18 1.58
CA LEU A 377 -25.48 0.09 1.57
C LEU A 377 -24.99 1.25 2.42
N THR A 378 -24.57 0.97 3.66
CA THR A 378 -24.36 2.03 4.66
C THR A 378 -23.00 2.73 4.52
N ASN A 379 -22.04 2.05 3.89
CA ASN A 379 -20.65 2.50 3.78
C ASN A 379 -20.01 2.08 2.44
N PHE A 380 -20.70 2.31 1.32
CA PHE A 380 -20.20 1.91 0.01
C PHE A 380 -18.98 2.76 -0.41
N SER A 381 -17.88 2.09 -0.76
CA SER A 381 -16.71 2.70 -1.40
C SER A 381 -16.19 1.77 -2.49
N CYS A 382 -15.72 2.33 -3.61
CA CYS A 382 -15.13 1.52 -4.68
C CYS A 382 -13.71 1.02 -4.37
N TYR A 383 -13.10 1.50 -3.28
CA TYR A 383 -11.75 1.13 -2.84
C TYR A 383 -11.73 0.27 -1.58
N ASN A 384 -12.89 0.13 -0.91
CA ASN A 384 -12.97 -0.54 0.38
C ASN A 384 -14.00 -1.68 0.36
N THR A 385 -13.58 -2.82 0.89
CA THR A 385 -14.37 -4.04 0.95
C THR A 385 -14.14 -4.72 2.31
N PRO A 386 -15.16 -5.34 2.92
CA PRO A 386 -16.56 -5.36 2.48
C PRO A 386 -17.33 -4.06 2.77
N VAL A 387 -18.46 -3.89 2.10
CA VAL A 387 -19.53 -2.93 2.39
C VAL A 387 -20.63 -3.61 3.20
N ASP A 388 -21.20 -2.93 4.18
CA ASP A 388 -22.35 -3.42 4.94
C ASP A 388 -23.63 -3.27 4.10
N LEU A 389 -24.25 -4.41 3.80
CA LEU A 389 -25.54 -4.50 3.14
C LEU A 389 -26.59 -4.88 4.20
N VAL A 390 -27.37 -3.91 4.66
CA VAL A 390 -28.46 -4.15 5.61
C VAL A 390 -29.75 -4.39 4.84
N VAL A 391 -30.37 -5.55 5.03
CA VAL A 391 -31.64 -5.92 4.39
C VAL A 391 -32.74 -5.93 5.44
N HIS A 392 -33.70 -5.02 5.29
CA HIS A 392 -34.89 -4.91 6.13
C HIS A 392 -36.03 -5.73 5.55
N LEU A 393 -36.57 -6.63 6.38
CA LEU A 393 -37.64 -7.54 6.02
C LEU A 393 -38.95 -7.18 6.73
N SER A 394 -38.89 -6.42 7.82
CA SER A 394 -40.00 -5.66 8.40
C SER A 394 -39.44 -4.37 9.02
N PRO A 395 -40.28 -3.46 9.58
CA PRO A 395 -39.77 -2.31 10.33
C PRO A 395 -38.89 -2.68 11.53
N GLU A 396 -39.06 -3.88 12.09
CA GLU A 396 -38.37 -4.38 13.28
C GLU A 396 -37.38 -5.52 12.99
N GLU A 397 -37.39 -6.08 11.77
CA GLU A 397 -36.54 -7.22 11.38
C GLU A 397 -35.59 -6.83 10.26
N SER A 398 -34.28 -6.99 10.51
CA SER A 398 -33.24 -6.86 9.49
C SER A 398 -32.17 -7.95 9.62
N ILE A 399 -31.46 -8.18 8.52
CA ILE A 399 -30.24 -8.98 8.48
C ILE A 399 -29.11 -8.13 7.89
N THR A 400 -27.90 -8.31 8.40
CA THR A 400 -26.70 -7.67 7.86
C THR A 400 -25.90 -8.69 7.05
N LEU A 401 -25.70 -8.37 5.78
CA LEU A 401 -24.86 -9.10 4.82
C LEU A 401 -23.62 -8.26 4.52
N LYS A 402 -22.65 -8.84 3.80
CA LYS A 402 -21.51 -8.09 3.27
C LYS A 402 -21.56 -8.06 1.76
N LEU A 403 -21.28 -6.92 1.16
CA LEU A 403 -21.04 -6.77 -0.28
C LEU A 403 -19.54 -6.54 -0.49
N HIS A 404 -18.87 -7.54 -1.03
CA HIS A 404 -17.48 -7.43 -1.41
C HIS A 404 -17.33 -6.82 -2.78
N THR A 405 -16.32 -5.99 -2.93
CA THR A 405 -15.91 -5.36 -4.19
C THR A 405 -14.48 -5.76 -4.50
N LYS A 406 -14.15 -5.92 -5.78
CA LYS A 406 -12.77 -5.98 -6.24
C LYS A 406 -12.59 -5.17 -7.51
N GLU A 407 -11.45 -4.49 -7.58
CA GLU A 407 -11.05 -3.73 -8.75
C GLU A 407 -10.79 -4.67 -9.95
N THR A 408 -10.80 -4.14 -11.17
CA THR A 408 -10.44 -4.90 -12.39
C THR A 408 -9.49 -4.15 -13.30
N ILE A 409 -8.78 -4.90 -14.14
CA ILE A 409 -8.01 -4.31 -15.25
C ILE A 409 -8.92 -3.53 -16.20
N ARG A 410 -8.42 -2.40 -16.69
CA ARG A 410 -9.07 -1.61 -17.75
C ARG A 410 -8.02 -1.07 -18.71
N VAL A 411 -8.46 -0.72 -19.92
CA VAL A 411 -7.59 -0.17 -20.97
C VAL A 411 -7.79 1.32 -21.21
N SER A 412 -8.74 1.96 -20.54
CA SER A 412 -9.03 3.39 -20.73
C SER A 412 -8.81 4.16 -19.45
N PRO A 413 -8.17 5.35 -19.53
CA PRO A 413 -8.04 6.24 -18.40
C PRO A 413 -9.40 6.65 -17.82
N ARG A 414 -9.45 6.90 -16.51
CA ARG A 414 -10.62 7.50 -15.85
C ARG A 414 -10.23 8.35 -14.63
N PRO A 415 -11.13 9.22 -14.13
CA PRO A 415 -10.93 9.89 -12.86
C PRO A 415 -10.98 8.92 -11.66
N ARG A 416 -10.32 9.31 -10.57
CA ARG A 416 -10.39 8.63 -9.27
C ARG A 416 -11.81 8.72 -8.70
N GLY A 417 -12.22 7.68 -7.96
CA GLY A 417 -13.49 7.62 -7.24
C GLY A 417 -14.68 7.29 -8.13
N LEU A 418 -15.86 7.60 -7.59
CA LEU A 418 -17.13 7.49 -8.32
C LEU A 418 -17.39 8.78 -9.09
N THR A 419 -17.94 8.63 -10.29
CA THR A 419 -18.32 9.71 -11.20
C THR A 419 -19.72 9.44 -11.75
N ASP A 420 -20.20 10.29 -12.65
CA ASP A 420 -21.42 10.00 -13.43
C ASP A 420 -21.22 8.82 -14.40
N GLU A 421 -19.98 8.58 -14.81
CA GLU A 421 -19.61 7.38 -15.59
C GLU A 421 -19.54 6.13 -14.71
N ALA A 422 -20.34 5.12 -15.08
CA ALA A 422 -20.44 3.89 -14.33
C ALA A 422 -19.09 3.15 -14.22
N ARG A 423 -18.78 2.73 -13.01
CA ARG A 423 -17.67 1.82 -12.68
C ARG A 423 -18.20 0.41 -12.59
N TYR A 424 -17.61 -0.51 -13.34
CA TYR A 424 -17.94 -1.94 -13.31
C TYR A 424 -16.98 -2.63 -12.35
N ILE A 425 -17.53 -3.28 -11.33
CA ILE A 425 -16.79 -3.83 -10.19
C ILE A 425 -17.35 -5.24 -9.91
N PRO A 426 -16.60 -6.31 -10.20
CA PRO A 426 -16.96 -7.65 -9.76
C PRO A 426 -16.97 -7.73 -8.23
N GLY A 427 -17.75 -8.66 -7.70
CA GLY A 427 -17.89 -8.81 -6.26
C GLY A 427 -18.61 -10.08 -5.83
N ALA A 428 -18.94 -10.12 -4.55
CA ALA A 428 -19.77 -11.17 -3.97
C ALA A 428 -20.62 -10.61 -2.84
N ILE A 429 -21.84 -11.13 -2.68
CA ILE A 429 -22.60 -10.97 -1.45
C ILE A 429 -22.22 -12.13 -0.52
N GLU A 430 -21.73 -11.80 0.66
CA GLU A 430 -21.48 -12.75 1.74
C GLU A 430 -22.71 -12.82 2.67
N VAL A 431 -23.12 -14.05 2.98
CA VAL A 431 -23.96 -14.36 4.13
C VAL A 431 -23.03 -14.75 5.27
N PRO A 432 -22.86 -13.90 6.31
CA PRO A 432 -21.91 -14.17 7.38
C PRO A 432 -22.11 -15.57 7.97
N LYS A 433 -21.02 -16.28 8.24
CA LYS A 433 -21.06 -17.67 8.71
C LYS A 433 -21.98 -17.86 9.93
N ALA A 434 -21.98 -16.93 10.88
CA ALA A 434 -22.88 -16.99 12.05
C ALA A 434 -24.37 -16.98 11.66
N LEU A 435 -24.74 -16.27 10.59
CA LEU A 435 -26.10 -16.21 10.07
C LEU A 435 -26.50 -17.52 9.38
N LEU A 436 -25.55 -18.18 8.69
CA LEU A 436 -25.76 -19.50 8.09
C LEU A 436 -25.84 -20.61 9.14
N ASP A 437 -24.95 -20.59 10.14
CA ASP A 437 -24.94 -21.59 11.22
C ASP A 437 -26.23 -21.48 12.06
N GLY A 438 -26.76 -20.27 12.26
CA GLY A 438 -28.04 -19.99 12.91
C GLY A 438 -29.26 -20.01 11.99
N PHE A 439 -29.14 -20.50 10.75
CA PHE A 439 -30.18 -20.31 9.72
C PHE A 439 -31.56 -20.84 10.12
N SER A 440 -31.66 -21.94 10.86
CA SER A 440 -32.95 -22.51 11.29
C SER A 440 -33.73 -21.59 12.21
N GLU A 441 -33.03 -20.78 13.01
CA GLU A 441 -33.61 -19.91 14.04
C GLU A 441 -34.04 -18.54 13.49
N LEU A 442 -33.61 -18.19 12.28
CA LEU A 442 -33.97 -16.92 11.65
C LEU A 442 -35.48 -16.83 11.40
N PRO A 443 -36.08 -15.63 11.41
CA PRO A 443 -37.48 -15.50 11.03
C PRO A 443 -37.74 -16.01 9.61
N VAL A 444 -38.99 -16.41 9.33
CA VAL A 444 -39.37 -17.05 8.06
C VAL A 444 -38.94 -16.21 6.86
N LYS A 445 -39.09 -14.89 6.94
CA LYS A 445 -38.79 -13.97 5.85
C LYS A 445 -37.29 -13.89 5.59
N SER A 446 -36.47 -13.80 6.63
CA SER A 446 -35.00 -13.92 6.57
C SER A 446 -34.55 -15.21 5.88
N ARG A 447 -35.07 -16.36 6.32
CA ARG A 447 -34.75 -17.66 5.70
C ARG A 447 -35.13 -17.69 4.23
N LYS A 448 -36.31 -17.16 3.88
CA LYS A 448 -36.78 -17.09 2.48
C LYS A 448 -35.91 -16.17 1.64
N PHE A 449 -35.52 -15.01 2.14
CA PHE A 449 -34.63 -14.08 1.44
C PHE A 449 -33.31 -14.75 1.08
N ILE A 450 -32.62 -15.30 2.09
CA ILE A 450 -31.32 -15.96 1.92
C ILE A 450 -31.44 -17.18 1.00
N ALA A 451 -32.48 -18.01 1.17
CA ALA A 451 -32.66 -19.19 0.33
C ALA A 451 -32.98 -18.84 -1.13
N SER A 452 -33.74 -17.76 -1.37
CA SER A 452 -34.19 -17.39 -2.72
C SER A 452 -33.12 -16.60 -3.46
N TYR A 453 -32.58 -15.55 -2.87
CA TYR A 453 -31.61 -14.67 -3.55
C TYR A 453 -30.17 -15.17 -3.46
N LEU A 454 -29.81 -15.93 -2.43
CA LEU A 454 -28.42 -16.30 -2.14
C LEU A 454 -28.21 -17.82 -2.06
N MET A 455 -29.26 -18.61 -2.28
CA MET A 455 -29.21 -20.09 -2.31
C MET A 455 -28.58 -20.73 -1.08
N LYS A 456 -28.66 -20.05 0.08
CA LYS A 456 -27.97 -20.44 1.32
C LYS A 456 -26.46 -20.68 1.16
N ARG A 457 -25.84 -20.00 0.19
CA ARG A 457 -24.39 -20.00 0.00
C ARG A 457 -23.79 -18.92 0.88
N GLU A 458 -22.56 -19.17 1.33
CA GLU A 458 -21.76 -18.16 2.00
C GLU A 458 -21.46 -17.02 1.05
N PHE A 459 -20.97 -17.31 -0.17
CA PHE A 459 -20.69 -16.30 -1.17
C PHE A 459 -21.57 -16.48 -2.42
N THR A 460 -22.19 -15.38 -2.85
CA THR A 460 -22.94 -15.30 -4.12
C THR A 460 -22.28 -14.26 -5.01
N ARG A 461 -21.69 -14.68 -6.14
CA ARG A 461 -21.04 -13.77 -7.10
C ARG A 461 -22.03 -12.78 -7.69
N VAL A 462 -21.58 -11.53 -7.79
CA VAL A 462 -22.34 -10.42 -8.38
C VAL A 462 -21.41 -9.49 -9.16
N ASP A 463 -21.99 -8.74 -10.08
CA ASP A 463 -21.38 -7.60 -10.75
C ASP A 463 -22.03 -6.32 -10.23
N ILE A 464 -21.23 -5.28 -10.03
CA ILE A 464 -21.68 -4.01 -9.48
C ILE A 464 -21.40 -2.91 -10.50
N GLN A 465 -22.40 -2.09 -10.79
CA GLN A 465 -22.27 -0.84 -11.53
C GLN A 465 -22.49 0.33 -10.58
N ALA A 466 -21.45 1.12 -10.34
CA ALA A 466 -21.50 2.23 -9.39
C ALA A 466 -21.23 3.58 -10.05
N THR A 467 -22.03 4.58 -9.69
CA THR A 467 -21.90 6.00 -10.01
C THR A 467 -22.06 6.80 -8.72
N LEU A 468 -21.93 8.13 -8.77
CA LEU A 468 -22.16 9.00 -7.60
C LEU A 468 -23.55 8.83 -6.95
N ASP A 469 -24.58 8.60 -7.75
CA ASP A 469 -25.98 8.63 -7.30
C ASP A 469 -26.65 7.24 -7.29
N LYS A 470 -25.97 6.21 -7.79
CA LYS A 470 -26.58 4.91 -8.03
C LYS A 470 -25.58 3.78 -7.97
N VAL A 471 -25.97 2.72 -7.25
CA VAL A 471 -25.30 1.42 -7.26
C VAL A 471 -26.29 0.36 -7.73
N THR A 472 -25.95 -0.36 -8.78
CA THR A 472 -26.72 -1.50 -9.29
C THR A 472 -25.94 -2.78 -9.09
N VAL A 473 -26.49 -3.71 -8.32
CA VAL A 473 -25.95 -5.05 -8.09
C VAL A 473 -26.71 -6.04 -8.97
N THR A 474 -25.98 -6.77 -9.82
CA THR A 474 -26.54 -7.79 -10.71
C THR A 474 -25.90 -9.15 -10.47
N GLY A 475 -26.67 -10.23 -10.57
CA GLY A 475 -26.15 -11.58 -10.42
C GLY A 475 -27.22 -12.63 -10.58
N THR A 476 -26.84 -13.89 -10.41
CA THR A 476 -27.78 -15.02 -10.49
C THR A 476 -27.47 -16.04 -9.40
N ALA A 477 -28.50 -16.43 -8.65
CA ALA A 477 -28.40 -17.53 -7.70
C ALA A 477 -29.58 -18.48 -7.92
N GLY A 478 -29.30 -19.72 -8.35
CA GLY A 478 -30.32 -20.78 -8.48
C GLY A 478 -31.50 -20.45 -9.40
N GLY A 479 -31.29 -19.60 -10.41
CA GLY A 479 -32.33 -19.21 -11.38
C GLY A 479 -33.09 -17.92 -11.05
N LEU A 480 -32.90 -17.34 -9.86
CA LEU A 480 -33.39 -16.00 -9.55
C LEU A 480 -32.36 -14.95 -9.97
N LEU A 481 -32.86 -13.92 -10.64
CA LEU A 481 -32.06 -12.78 -11.08
C LEU A 481 -31.97 -11.75 -9.95
N ILE A 482 -30.74 -11.46 -9.54
CA ILE A 482 -30.44 -10.31 -8.69
C ILE A 482 -30.33 -9.11 -9.62
N VAL A 483 -31.21 -8.13 -9.46
CA VAL A 483 -31.10 -6.77 -10.05
C VAL A 483 -31.53 -5.79 -8.98
N TRP A 484 -30.59 -5.39 -8.13
CA TRP A 484 -30.87 -4.49 -7.02
C TRP A 484 -30.29 -3.13 -7.34
N THR A 485 -31.14 -2.11 -7.36
CA THR A 485 -30.70 -0.72 -7.57
C THR A 485 -30.90 0.06 -6.29
N PHE A 486 -29.80 0.63 -5.81
CA PHE A 486 -29.71 1.54 -4.67
C PHE A 486 -29.43 2.95 -5.18
N ARG A 487 -29.99 3.96 -4.51
CA ARG A 487 -29.84 5.38 -4.85
C ARG A 487 -29.32 6.14 -3.65
N HIS A 488 -28.46 7.12 -3.91
CA HIS A 488 -27.84 7.94 -2.86
C HIS A 488 -28.88 8.74 -2.08
#